data_AF-A0AAW2CMR3-F1
#
_entry.id   AF-A0AAW2CMR3-F1
#
_cell.length_a   1.000
_cell.length_b   1.000
_cell.length_c   1.000
_cell.angle_alpha   90.00
_cell.angle_beta   90.00
_cell.angle_gamma   90.00
#
_symmetry.space_group_name_H-M   'P 1'
#
loop_
_entity.id
_entity.type
_entity.pdbx_description
1 polymer ?
#
loop_
_entity_poly.entity_id
_entity_poly.type
_entity_poly.pdbx_seq_one_letter_code
_entity_poly.pdbx_strand_id
1 'polypeptide(L)'
;MVSSSIKATKSYSFLSKKLGCANNVGFLKRDCHNFLHTKRKQLIEAGDGQSGINHFKNSQSEDSMFFYSMQVDQENRMANFFWRDGRSKLDYNCLGGVVVFDTTYRTNKYNLIYAPFVGINHHWNNVLFGCAFLTDETTDSFI
;
A
#
# COMPACT_ATOMS: atom_id res chain seq x y z
N MET A 1 -4.32 -4.31 20.40
CA MET A 1 -2.83 -4.40 20.46
C MET A 1 -2.18 -3.61 19.34
N VAL A 2 -2.56 -3.84 18.07
CA VAL A 2 -2.12 -3.05 16.92
C VAL A 2 -2.72 -1.64 16.93
N SER A 3 -4.02 -1.52 17.20
CA SER A 3 -4.78 -0.25 17.28
C SER A 3 -4.61 0.54 18.60
N SER A 4 -4.03 -0.07 19.63
CA SER A 4 -4.03 0.48 21.00
C SER A 4 -2.70 1.12 21.42
N SER A 5 -1.75 1.33 20.50
CA SER A 5 -0.41 1.91 20.75
C SER A 5 0.44 1.20 21.82
N ILE A 6 0.06 -0.01 22.24
CA ILE A 6 0.74 -0.77 23.29
C ILE A 6 1.99 -1.43 22.70
N LYS A 7 3.15 -1.22 23.35
CA LYS A 7 4.41 -1.88 22.96
C LYS A 7 4.27 -3.41 23.11
N ALA A 8 4.82 -4.17 22.15
CA ALA A 8 4.86 -5.64 22.16
C ALA A 8 5.24 -6.21 23.53
N THR A 9 6.25 -5.61 24.16
CA THR A 9 6.77 -5.99 25.48
C THR A 9 5.74 -5.84 26.60
N LYS A 10 4.93 -4.77 26.58
CA LYS A 10 3.88 -4.54 27.58
C LYS A 10 2.74 -5.55 27.43
N SER A 11 2.33 -5.83 26.19
CA SER A 11 1.29 -6.83 25.92
C SER A 11 1.73 -8.24 26.33
N TYR A 12 2.96 -8.63 25.99
CA TYR A 12 3.51 -9.93 26.38
C TYR A 12 3.64 -10.07 27.90
N SER A 13 4.15 -9.03 28.58
CA SER A 13 4.25 -9.03 30.04
C SER A 13 2.88 -9.12 30.72
N PHE A 14 1.87 -8.44 30.17
CA PHE A 14 0.49 -8.54 30.68
C PHE A 14 -0.07 -9.97 30.53
N LEU A 15 0.09 -10.59 29.36
CA LEU A 15 -0.38 -11.97 29.12
C LEU A 15 0.34 -12.99 30.00
N SER A 16 1.66 -12.89 30.12
CA SER A 16 2.48 -13.71 31.02
C SER A 16 2.02 -13.59 32.48
N LYS A 17 1.77 -12.36 32.95
CA LYS A 17 1.26 -12.13 34.31
C LYS A 17 -0.14 -12.69 34.52
N LYS A 18 -1.03 -12.55 33.52
CA LYS A 18 -2.41 -13.07 33.57
C LYS A 18 -2.45 -14.60 33.57
N LEU A 19 -1.51 -15.25 32.87
CA LEU A 19 -1.44 -16.71 32.73
C LEU A 19 -0.48 -17.37 33.74
N GLY A 20 0.06 -16.59 34.69
CA GLY A 20 0.91 -17.06 35.78
C GLY A 20 2.35 -17.37 35.38
N CYS A 21 2.65 -17.64 34.11
CA CYS A 21 4.02 -17.76 33.62
C CYS A 21 4.15 -17.48 32.11
N ALA A 22 5.37 -17.23 31.66
CA ALA A 22 5.68 -17.01 30.24
C ALA A 22 5.44 -18.25 29.37
N ASN A 23 5.67 -19.46 29.89
CA ASN A 23 5.51 -20.71 29.14
C ASN A 23 4.03 -21.01 28.82
N ASN A 24 3.10 -20.47 29.62
CA ASN A 24 1.65 -20.65 29.42
C ASN A 24 1.08 -19.73 28.31
N VAL A 25 1.86 -18.79 27.79
CA VAL A 25 1.41 -17.83 26.76
C VAL A 25 1.31 -18.48 25.38
N GLY A 26 2.04 -19.58 25.12
CA GLY A 26 1.97 -20.35 23.87
C GLY A 26 2.71 -19.73 22.67
N PHE A 27 3.41 -18.61 22.86
CA PHE A 27 4.28 -17.99 21.86
C PHE A 27 5.40 -17.20 22.54
N LEU A 28 6.49 -16.91 21.83
CA LEU A 28 7.61 -16.16 22.37
C LEU A 28 7.36 -14.66 22.29
N LYS A 29 8.03 -13.91 23.17
CA LYS A 29 8.07 -12.43 23.10
C LYS A 29 8.52 -11.93 21.72
N ARG A 30 9.43 -12.65 21.06
CA ARG A 30 9.91 -12.37 19.70
C ARG A 30 8.77 -12.50 18.67
N ASP A 31 7.92 -13.50 18.79
CA ASP A 31 6.78 -13.69 17.88
C ASP A 31 5.79 -12.54 17.99
N CYS A 32 5.55 -12.07 19.21
CA CYS A 32 4.71 -10.90 19.48
C CYS A 32 5.29 -9.62 18.84
N HIS A 33 6.62 -9.47 18.85
CA HIS A 33 7.31 -8.36 18.19
C HIS A 33 7.24 -8.47 16.67
N ASN A 34 7.54 -9.64 16.12
CA ASN A 34 7.48 -9.92 14.68
C ASN A 34 6.06 -9.67 14.14
N PHE A 35 5.04 -10.19 14.81
CA PHE A 35 3.65 -10.00 14.43
C PHE A 35 3.25 -8.53 14.36
N LEU A 36 3.56 -7.76 15.41
CA LEU A 36 3.25 -6.33 15.43
C LEU A 36 4.05 -5.54 14.40
N HIS A 37 5.31 -5.90 14.17
CA HIS A 37 6.13 -5.29 13.14
C HIS A 37 5.57 -5.56 11.73
N THR A 38 5.19 -6.80 11.42
CA THR A 38 4.55 -7.16 10.14
C THR A 38 3.23 -6.42 9.96
N LYS A 39 2.39 -6.34 11.01
CA LYS A 39 1.13 -5.59 10.94
C LYS A 39 1.32 -4.09 10.78
N ARG A 40 2.35 -3.51 11.40
CA ARG A 40 2.67 -2.08 11.24
C ARG A 40 3.24 -1.74 9.87
N LYS A 41 4.01 -2.65 9.26
CA LYS A 41 4.47 -2.44 7.88
C LYS A 41 3.28 -2.22 6.95
N GLN A 42 2.16 -2.90 7.15
CA GLN A 42 0.97 -2.73 6.29
C GLN A 42 0.21 -1.40 6.50
N LEU A 43 0.68 -0.51 7.39
CA LEU A 43 0.02 0.74 7.70
C LEU A 43 0.87 1.92 7.23
N ILE A 44 0.33 2.69 6.28
CA ILE A 44 0.95 3.93 5.84
C ILE A 44 0.91 4.93 7.01
N GLU A 45 2.07 5.48 7.37
CA GLU A 45 2.15 6.50 8.42
C GLU A 45 1.41 7.76 7.97
N ALA A 46 0.69 8.41 8.88
CA ALA A 46 -0.15 9.56 8.53
C ALA A 46 0.63 10.70 7.84
N GLY A 47 1.88 10.93 8.26
CA GLY A 47 2.76 11.93 7.63
C GLY A 47 3.13 11.59 6.18
N ASP A 48 3.45 10.31 5.91
CA ASP A 48 3.77 9.82 4.57
C ASP A 48 2.52 9.83 3.69
N GLY A 49 1.37 9.40 4.22
CA GLY A 49 0.09 9.47 3.51
C GLY A 49 -0.28 10.91 3.12
N GLN A 50 -0.15 11.86 4.05
CA GLN A 50 -0.40 13.27 3.76
C GLN A 50 0.59 13.84 2.73
N SER A 51 1.85 13.45 2.80
CA SER A 51 2.87 13.85 1.82
C SER A 51 2.54 13.32 0.43
N GLY A 52 2.08 12.06 0.32
CA GLY A 52 1.61 11.48 -0.93
C GLY A 52 0.39 12.22 -1.51
N ILE A 53 -0.59 12.58 -0.68
CA ILE A 53 -1.75 13.40 -1.10
C ILE A 53 -1.30 14.76 -1.62
N ASN A 54 -0.39 15.42 -0.90
CA ASN A 54 0.13 16.73 -1.32
C ASN A 54 0.88 16.62 -2.65
N HIS A 55 1.65 15.56 -2.85
CA HIS A 55 2.31 15.28 -4.12
C HIS A 55 1.30 15.16 -5.26
N PHE A 56 0.25 14.35 -5.11
CA PHE A 56 -0.77 14.19 -6.15
C PHE A 56 -1.53 15.49 -6.46
N LYS A 57 -1.84 16.30 -5.43
CA LYS A 57 -2.45 17.62 -5.63
C LYS A 57 -1.54 18.55 -6.43
N ASN A 58 -0.24 18.56 -6.13
CA ASN A 58 0.73 19.36 -6.86
C ASN A 58 0.86 18.86 -8.31
N SER A 59 0.99 17.55 -8.54
CA SER A 59 1.03 16.97 -9.88
C SER A 59 -0.21 17.33 -10.70
N GLN A 60 -1.39 17.36 -10.08
CA GLN A 60 -2.63 17.78 -10.74
C GLN A 60 -2.68 19.29 -11.05
N SER A 61 -2.00 20.11 -10.25
CA SER A 61 -1.85 21.55 -10.55
C SER A 61 -0.88 21.81 -11.71
N GLU A 62 0.12 20.96 -11.89
CA GLU A 62 1.13 21.05 -12.95
C GLU A 62 0.63 20.43 -14.27
N ASP A 63 -0.13 19.33 -14.19
CA ASP A 63 -0.68 18.62 -15.31
C ASP A 63 -2.20 18.45 -15.13
N SER A 64 -2.96 19.25 -15.89
CA SER A 64 -4.44 19.20 -15.88
C SER A 64 -5.04 17.85 -16.27
N MET A 65 -4.28 17.01 -16.97
CA MET A 65 -4.70 15.65 -17.35
C MET A 65 -4.27 14.59 -16.33
N PHE A 66 -3.46 14.95 -15.33
CA PHE A 66 -3.11 14.06 -14.22
C PHE A 66 -4.37 13.64 -13.47
N PHE A 67 -4.42 12.36 -13.11
CA PHE A 67 -5.55 11.80 -12.37
C PHE A 67 -5.03 10.84 -11.30
N TYR A 68 -5.67 10.89 -10.14
CA TYR A 68 -5.44 9.94 -9.07
C TYR A 68 -6.75 9.58 -8.38
N SER A 69 -6.81 8.37 -7.82
CA SER A 69 -7.90 7.87 -6.99
C SER A 69 -7.31 7.21 -5.75
N MET A 70 -8.02 7.29 -4.62
CA MET A 70 -7.55 6.77 -3.35
C MET A 70 -8.71 6.18 -2.55
N GLN A 71 -8.46 5.01 -1.98
CA GLN A 71 -9.29 4.38 -0.98
C GLN A 71 -8.65 4.56 0.41
N VAL A 72 -9.49 4.73 1.41
CA VAL A 72 -9.08 4.76 2.82
C VAL A 72 -9.61 3.54 3.56
N ASP A 73 -8.88 3.11 4.58
CA ASP A 73 -9.32 2.04 5.47
C ASP A 73 -10.39 2.52 6.47
N GLN A 74 -10.85 1.60 7.32
CA GLN A 74 -11.86 1.88 8.36
C GLN A 74 -11.40 2.92 9.41
N GLU A 75 -10.10 3.19 9.50
CA GLU A 75 -9.50 4.19 10.40
C GLU A 75 -9.16 5.50 9.65
N ASN A 76 -9.69 5.70 8.43
CA ASN A 76 -9.42 6.84 7.54
C ASN A 76 -7.94 7.00 7.15
N ARG A 77 -7.18 5.90 7.09
CA ARG A 77 -5.80 5.91 6.60
C ARG A 77 -5.76 5.55 5.12
N MET A 78 -4.81 6.12 4.39
CA MET A 78 -4.55 5.74 3.00
C MET A 78 -4.28 4.24 2.91
N ALA A 79 -5.02 3.54 2.04
CA ALA A 79 -4.89 2.11 1.81
C ALA A 79 -4.43 1.84 0.38
N ASN A 80 -5.35 1.95 -0.57
CA ASN A 80 -5.09 1.72 -1.99
C ASN A 80 -5.10 3.05 -2.73
N PHE A 81 -4.20 3.24 -3.68
CA PHE A 81 -4.21 4.45 -4.50
C PHE A 81 -3.65 4.20 -5.89
N PHE A 82 -4.31 4.78 -6.88
CA PHE A 82 -3.95 4.75 -8.30
C PHE A 82 -3.62 6.15 -8.77
N TRP A 83 -2.67 6.27 -9.69
CA TRP A 83 -2.39 7.52 -10.39
C TRP A 83 -1.93 7.28 -11.83
N ARG A 84 -2.13 8.31 -12.66
CA ARG A 84 -1.59 8.41 -14.01
C ARG A 84 -1.31 9.88 -14.34
N ASP A 85 -0.27 10.12 -15.12
CA ASP A 85 -0.05 11.43 -15.73
C ASP A 85 -0.85 11.58 -17.04
N GLY A 86 -0.82 12.78 -17.60
CA GLY A 86 -1.49 13.12 -18.85
C GLY A 86 -0.93 12.37 -20.05
N ARG A 87 0.40 12.16 -20.09
CA ARG A 87 1.05 11.39 -21.16
C ARG A 87 0.56 9.95 -21.19
N SER A 88 0.53 9.30 -20.03
CA SER A 88 0.04 7.95 -19.83
C SER A 88 -1.41 7.79 -20.31
N LYS A 89 -2.24 8.82 -20.14
CA LYS A 89 -3.61 8.84 -20.67
C LYS A 89 -3.67 8.94 -22.19
N LEU A 90 -2.84 9.79 -22.80
CA LEU A 90 -2.75 9.89 -24.25
C LEU A 90 -2.22 8.57 -24.85
N ASP A 91 -1.18 8.01 -24.25
CA ASP A 91 -0.60 6.74 -24.66
C ASP A 91 -1.63 5.60 -24.55
N TYR A 92 -2.40 5.53 -23.45
CA TYR A 92 -3.49 4.56 -23.30
C TYR A 92 -4.58 4.73 -24.35
N ASN A 93 -4.97 5.96 -24.70
CA ASN A 93 -5.99 6.18 -25.73
C ASN A 93 -5.54 5.64 -27.11
N CYS A 94 -4.24 5.64 -27.40
CA CYS A 94 -3.68 5.17 -28.65
C CYS A 94 -3.33 3.67 -28.64
N LEU A 95 -2.84 3.16 -27.50
CA LEU A 95 -2.17 1.85 -27.38
C LEU A 95 -2.87 0.89 -26.42
N GLY A 96 -3.94 1.32 -25.74
CA GLY A 96 -4.62 0.58 -24.68
C GLY A 96 -5.43 -0.65 -25.12
N GLY A 97 -5.23 -1.16 -26.34
CA GLY A 97 -5.88 -2.38 -26.83
C GLY A 97 -5.45 -3.64 -26.07
N VAL A 98 -4.23 -3.64 -25.51
CA VAL A 98 -3.73 -4.68 -24.61
C VAL A 98 -3.05 -4.00 -23.42
N VAL A 99 -3.40 -4.42 -22.21
CA VAL A 99 -2.79 -3.96 -20.97
C VAL A 99 -2.34 -5.17 -20.16
N VAL A 100 -1.12 -5.11 -19.66
CA VAL A 100 -0.55 -6.04 -18.69
C VAL A 100 -0.42 -5.29 -17.37
N PHE A 101 -0.80 -5.94 -16.28
CA PHE A 101 -0.49 -5.48 -14.93
C PHE A 101 0.16 -6.63 -14.16
N ASP A 102 1.09 -6.28 -13.28
CA ASP A 102 1.83 -7.22 -12.43
C ASP A 102 1.74 -6.76 -10.98
N THR A 103 1.45 -7.67 -10.05
CA THR A 103 1.31 -7.38 -8.62
C THR A 103 2.40 -8.02 -7.76
N THR A 104 3.43 -8.59 -8.39
CA THR A 104 4.48 -9.32 -7.66
C THR A 104 5.46 -8.40 -6.90
N TYR A 105 5.50 -7.11 -7.23
CA TYR A 105 6.49 -6.19 -6.68
C TYR A 105 6.05 -5.58 -5.34
N ARG A 106 6.77 -5.90 -4.25
CA ARG A 106 6.48 -5.42 -2.87
C ARG A 106 7.75 -4.93 -2.16
N THR A 107 8.37 -3.86 -2.65
CA THR A 107 9.68 -3.39 -2.11
C THR A 107 9.61 -2.14 -1.24
N ASN A 108 8.43 -1.52 -1.08
CA ASN A 108 8.31 -0.32 -0.25
C ASN A 108 8.29 -0.64 1.26
N LYS A 109 8.60 0.38 2.09
CA LYS A 109 8.55 0.34 3.56
C LYS A 109 7.26 -0.28 4.10
N TYR A 110 6.16 -0.07 3.36
CA TYR A 110 4.82 -0.45 3.74
C TYR A 110 4.39 -1.84 3.25
N ASN A 111 5.27 -2.56 2.55
CA ASN A 111 4.96 -3.85 1.93
C ASN A 111 3.71 -3.84 1.04
N LEU A 112 3.38 -2.66 0.47
CA LEU A 112 2.30 -2.52 -0.50
C LEU A 112 2.72 -3.19 -1.81
N ILE A 113 1.75 -3.72 -2.52
CA ILE A 113 1.88 -4.15 -3.91
C ILE A 113 2.04 -2.91 -4.77
N TYR A 114 3.07 -2.85 -5.59
CA TYR A 114 3.17 -1.91 -6.69
C TYR A 114 2.65 -2.58 -7.95
N ALA A 115 1.58 -2.03 -8.52
CA ALA A 115 0.90 -2.54 -9.70
C ALA A 115 1.00 -1.55 -10.86
N PRO A 116 2.02 -1.66 -11.74
CA PRO A 116 2.10 -0.86 -12.95
C PRO A 116 1.11 -1.38 -13.99
N PHE A 117 0.44 -0.47 -14.70
CA PHE A 117 -0.40 -0.77 -15.85
C PHE A 117 0.41 -0.46 -17.11
N VAL A 118 0.76 -1.47 -17.88
CA VAL A 118 1.73 -1.37 -18.97
C VAL A 118 1.13 -1.92 -20.26
N GLY A 119 1.26 -1.17 -21.35
CA GLY A 119 1.00 -1.65 -22.70
C GLY A 119 2.28 -1.79 -23.51
N ILE A 120 2.11 -2.04 -24.81
CA ILE A 120 3.21 -2.20 -25.76
C ILE A 120 2.93 -1.28 -26.95
N ASN A 121 3.94 -0.52 -27.38
CA ASN A 121 3.82 0.29 -28.60
C ASN A 121 4.18 -0.50 -29.87
N HIS A 122 4.06 0.13 -31.04
CA HIS A 122 4.37 -0.48 -32.35
C HIS A 122 5.84 -0.93 -32.50
N HIS A 123 6.74 -0.48 -31.62
CA HIS A 123 8.15 -0.87 -31.58
C HIS A 123 8.44 -1.95 -30.55
N TRP A 124 7.42 -2.60 -29.98
CA TRP A 124 7.56 -3.61 -28.92
C TRP A 124 8.17 -3.09 -27.62
N ASN A 125 8.12 -1.77 -27.41
CA ASN A 125 8.58 -1.18 -26.16
C ASN A 125 7.43 -1.07 -25.16
N ASN A 126 7.73 -1.31 -23.89
CA ASN A 126 6.81 -1.13 -22.79
C ASN A 126 6.41 0.34 -22.64
N VAL A 127 5.13 0.60 -22.45
CA VAL A 127 4.57 1.94 -22.20
C VAL A 127 3.74 1.92 -20.93
N LEU A 128 4.06 2.79 -19.99
CA LEU A 128 3.34 2.90 -18.72
C LEU A 128 2.06 3.75 -18.91
N PHE A 129 0.92 3.21 -18.49
CA PHE A 129 -0.39 3.88 -18.54
C PHE A 129 -0.86 4.39 -17.16
N GLY A 130 -0.19 3.96 -16.10
CA GLY A 130 -0.48 4.36 -14.73
C GLY A 130 0.07 3.33 -13.75
N CYS A 131 -0.06 3.62 -12.47
CA CYS A 131 0.38 2.74 -11.40
C CYS A 131 -0.62 2.75 -10.25
N ALA A 132 -0.67 1.66 -9.50
CA ALA A 132 -1.33 1.61 -8.21
C ALA A 132 -0.40 1.10 -7.12
N PHE A 133 -0.64 1.55 -5.90
CA PHE A 133 -0.20 0.88 -4.69
C PHE A 133 -1.41 0.25 -4.01
N LEU A 134 -1.33 -1.05 -3.74
CA LEU A 134 -2.42 -1.84 -3.17
C LEU A 134 -1.98 -2.53 -1.87
N THR A 135 -2.90 -2.64 -0.93
CA THR A 135 -2.70 -3.34 0.34
C THR A 135 -2.80 -4.86 0.17
N ASP A 136 -3.66 -5.32 -0.73
CA ASP A 136 -3.87 -6.72 -1.08
C ASP A 136 -4.32 -6.91 -2.55
N GLU A 137 -4.47 -8.18 -2.97
CA GLU A 137 -4.91 -8.56 -4.32
C GLU A 137 -6.40 -8.96 -4.33
N THR A 138 -7.23 -8.29 -3.53
CA THR A 138 -8.69 -8.50 -3.57
C THR A 138 -9.32 -7.66 -4.67
N THR A 139 -10.45 -8.12 -5.22
CA THR A 139 -11.19 -7.39 -6.25
C THR A 139 -11.55 -5.97 -5.82
N ASP A 140 -11.91 -5.77 -4.55
CA ASP A 140 -12.26 -4.46 -4.00
C ASP A 140 -11.08 -3.48 -4.03
N SER A 141 -9.84 -3.96 -3.92
CA SER A 141 -8.64 -3.13 -4.03
C SER A 141 -8.43 -2.55 -5.44
N PHE A 142 -9.07 -3.12 -6.47
CA PHE A 142 -8.97 -2.66 -7.87
C PHE A 142 -10.15 -1.80 -8.34
N ILE A 143 -11.19 -1.59 -7.51
CA ILE A 143 -12.45 -0.91 -7.88
C ILE A 143 -12.52 0.52 -7.36
#